data_AF-A0A412KT64-F1
#
_entry.id   AF-A0A412KT64-F1
#
_cell.length_a   1.000
_cell.length_b   1.000
_cell.length_c   1.000
_cell.angle_alpha   90.00
_cell.angle_beta   90.00
_cell.angle_gamma   90.00
#
_symmetry.space_group_name_H-M   'P 1'
#
loop_
_entity.id
_entity.type
_entity.pdbx_description
1 polymer ?
#
loop_
_entity_poly.entity_id
_entity_poly.type
_entity_poly.pdbx_seq_one_letter_code
_entity_poly.pdbx_strand_id
1 'polypeptide(L)'
;MDFTGIFQGLSMNYSTGKQTVAFELNEDAREAFQDLKDCEKLAIQIKKYRKKRSLDANAYYWVLVSKLGKVLDMANPEVHNIALIRYGQPWIIDGKSVFTTIPDTEDAENQVRYAVNYHLQPTSQVREGNDNVMYRTYRLLRGSHLYNTEEMARLIGGMITMCKEAGIPDREIATPEEKRLLKERYGVDV
;
A
#
# COMPACT_ATOMS: atom_id res chain seq x y z
N MET A 1 -17.13 -7.62 2.09
CA MET A 1 -16.45 -8.92 1.92
C MET A 1 -16.89 -9.47 0.58
N ASP A 2 -15.99 -10.04 -0.21
CA ASP A 2 -16.32 -10.61 -1.51
C ASP A 2 -16.18 -12.13 -1.42
N PHE A 3 -17.28 -12.85 -1.63
CA PHE A 3 -17.31 -14.30 -1.69
C PHE A 3 -17.45 -14.75 -3.14
N THR A 4 -16.82 -15.86 -3.48
CA THR A 4 -17.06 -16.57 -4.73
C THR A 4 -17.86 -17.83 -4.44
N GLY A 5 -18.59 -18.30 -5.45
CA GLY A 5 -19.50 -19.41 -5.25
C GLY A 5 -20.34 -19.70 -6.48
N ILE A 6 -21.26 -20.65 -6.31
CA ILE A 6 -22.21 -21.06 -7.33
C ILE A 6 -23.63 -20.91 -6.82
N PHE A 7 -24.56 -20.63 -7.74
CA PHE A 7 -25.99 -20.67 -7.44
C PHE A 7 -26.40 -22.11 -7.17
N GLN A 8 -26.98 -22.35 -6.00
CA GLN A 8 -27.58 -23.64 -5.64
C GLN A 8 -29.07 -23.66 -5.96
N GLY A 9 -29.76 -22.53 -5.78
CA GLY A 9 -31.19 -22.46 -6.11
C GLY A 9 -31.81 -21.09 -5.92
N LEU A 10 -32.95 -20.93 -6.57
CA LEU A 10 -33.85 -19.78 -6.41
C LEU A 10 -35.24 -20.33 -6.11
N SER A 11 -35.83 -19.89 -5.01
CA SER A 11 -37.20 -20.23 -4.64
C SER A 11 -38.05 -18.97 -4.46
N MET A 12 -39.36 -19.13 -4.60
CA MET A 12 -40.34 -18.05 -4.47
C MET A 12 -41.36 -18.41 -3.40
N ASN A 13 -41.58 -17.52 -2.44
CA ASN A 13 -42.71 -17.60 -1.54
C ASN A 13 -43.91 -16.91 -2.20
N TYR A 14 -44.89 -17.69 -2.65
CA TYR A 14 -46.07 -17.17 -3.35
C TYR A 14 -47.01 -16.34 -2.48
N SER A 15 -47.00 -16.54 -1.16
CA SER A 15 -47.83 -15.77 -0.23
C SER A 15 -47.28 -14.36 -0.03
N THR A 16 -45.96 -14.18 -0.10
CA THR A 16 -45.30 -12.88 0.14
C THR A 16 -44.73 -12.24 -1.14
N GLY A 17 -44.68 -12.98 -2.25
CA GLY A 17 -44.01 -12.57 -3.49
C GLY A 17 -42.50 -12.41 -3.37
N LYS A 18 -41.89 -12.92 -2.29
CA LYS A 18 -40.45 -12.74 -2.01
C LYS A 18 -39.65 -13.93 -2.51
N GLN A 19 -38.48 -13.64 -3.06
CA GLN A 19 -37.55 -14.64 -3.55
C GLN A 19 -36.48 -14.93 -2.51
N THR A 20 -36.11 -16.20 -2.39
CA THR A 20 -34.96 -16.65 -1.60
C THR A 20 -33.94 -17.27 -2.55
N VAL A 21 -32.69 -16.84 -2.42
CA VAL A 21 -31.57 -17.37 -3.18
C VAL A 21 -30.65 -18.14 -2.24
N ALA A 22 -30.19 -19.31 -2.67
CA ALA A 22 -29.18 -20.09 -1.98
C ALA A 22 -27.89 -20.16 -2.82
N PHE A 23 -26.76 -19.97 -2.14
CA PHE A 23 -25.42 -20.06 -2.72
C PHE A 23 -24.59 -21.08 -1.96
N GLU A 24 -23.75 -21.80 -2.69
CA GLU A 24 -22.60 -22.49 -2.12
C GLU A 24 -21.38 -21.58 -2.25
N LEU A 25 -20.70 -21.33 -1.12
CA LEU A 25 -19.56 -20.42 -1.04
C LEU A 25 -18.26 -21.21 -1.04
N ASN A 26 -17.24 -20.68 -1.72
CA ASN A 26 -15.91 -21.29 -1.74
C ASN A 26 -15.08 -20.88 -0.52
N GLU A 27 -15.31 -19.68 0.02
CA GLU A 27 -14.61 -19.15 1.21
C GLU A 27 -15.45 -19.30 2.49
N ASP A 28 -14.80 -19.20 3.66
CA ASP A 28 -15.46 -19.30 4.97
C ASP A 28 -16.24 -18.02 5.31
N ALA A 29 -17.56 -18.11 5.35
CA ALA A 29 -18.46 -16.98 5.62
C ALA A 29 -19.01 -16.95 7.06
N ARG A 30 -18.50 -17.77 7.99
CA ARG A 30 -19.07 -17.90 9.34
C ARG A 30 -19.06 -16.59 10.13
N GLU A 31 -17.95 -15.84 10.08
CA GLU A 31 -17.84 -14.54 10.75
C GLU A 31 -18.78 -13.51 10.13
N ALA A 32 -18.76 -13.39 8.80
CA ALA A 32 -19.66 -12.51 8.05
C ALA A 32 -21.14 -12.80 8.34
N PHE A 33 -21.50 -14.07 8.50
CA PHE A 33 -22.84 -14.46 8.88
C PHE A 33 -23.20 -14.00 10.29
N GLN A 34 -22.30 -14.17 11.27
CA GLN A 34 -22.57 -13.70 12.64
C GLN A 34 -22.76 -12.18 12.69
N ASP A 35 -22.01 -11.43 11.90
CA ASP A 35 -22.09 -9.97 11.85
C ASP A 35 -23.38 -9.47 11.18
N LEU A 36 -23.93 -10.21 10.21
CA LEU A 36 -25.00 -9.75 9.34
C LEU A 36 -26.37 -10.39 9.61
N LYS A 37 -26.44 -11.50 10.34
CA LYS A 37 -27.69 -12.27 10.56
C LYS A 37 -28.83 -11.48 11.20
N ASP A 38 -28.50 -10.47 12.03
CA ASP A 38 -29.47 -9.68 12.80
C ASP A 38 -29.76 -8.32 12.15
N CYS A 39 -29.20 -8.03 10.97
CA CYS A 39 -29.49 -6.79 10.25
C CYS A 39 -30.90 -6.80 9.66
N GLU A 40 -31.69 -5.75 9.93
CA GLU A 40 -33.05 -5.60 9.38
C GLU A 40 -33.06 -5.52 7.84
N LYS A 41 -32.02 -4.90 7.25
CA LYS A 41 -31.86 -4.74 5.80
C LYS A 41 -30.42 -4.99 5.39
N LEU A 42 -30.26 -5.77 4.33
CA LEU A 42 -28.97 -6.06 3.70
C LEU A 42 -28.96 -5.54 2.27
N ALA A 43 -27.83 -4.93 1.87
CA ALA A 43 -27.57 -4.62 0.47
C ALA A 43 -26.95 -5.86 -0.20
N ILE A 44 -27.57 -6.38 -1.26
CA ILE A 44 -27.13 -7.58 -1.95
C ILE A 44 -26.61 -7.21 -3.34
N GLN A 45 -25.41 -7.66 -3.69
CA GLN A 45 -24.82 -7.45 -5.01
C GLN A 45 -24.24 -8.76 -5.56
N ILE A 46 -24.74 -9.20 -6.72
CA ILE A 46 -24.30 -10.42 -7.40
C ILE A 46 -23.68 -10.03 -8.74
N LYS A 47 -22.44 -10.47 -8.99
CA LYS A 47 -21.71 -10.17 -10.24
C LYS A 47 -21.17 -11.47 -10.82
N LYS A 48 -21.15 -11.56 -12.16
CA LYS A 48 -20.45 -12.65 -12.85
C LYS A 48 -18.98 -12.61 -12.46
N TYR A 49 -18.47 -13.71 -11.91
CA TYR A 49 -17.04 -13.83 -11.60
C TYR A 49 -16.21 -13.68 -12.89
N ARG A 50 -15.22 -12.80 -12.84
CA ARG A 50 -14.16 -12.69 -13.83
C ARG A 50 -12.86 -12.75 -13.06
N LYS A 51 -11.93 -13.60 -13.50
CA LYS A 51 -10.57 -13.63 -12.94
C LYS A 51 -10.00 -12.21 -13.06
N LYS A 52 -9.88 -11.50 -11.95
CA LYS A 52 -9.23 -10.19 -11.96
C LYS A 52 -7.77 -10.39 -12.39
N ARG A 53 -7.25 -9.44 -13.16
CA ARG A 53 -5.80 -9.33 -13.44
C ARG A 53 -5.06 -9.32 -12.09
N SER A 54 -3.83 -9.81 -12.07
CA SER A 54 -2.95 -9.69 -10.89
C SER A 54 -3.06 -8.30 -10.27
N LEU A 55 -3.10 -8.21 -8.94
CA LEU A 55 -2.91 -6.93 -8.26
C LEU A 55 -1.58 -6.36 -8.77
N ASP A 56 -1.64 -5.22 -9.44
CA ASP A 56 -0.43 -4.48 -9.78
C ASP A 56 0.06 -3.85 -8.48
N ALA A 57 1.07 -4.48 -7.86
CA ALA A 57 1.63 -4.02 -6.59
C ALA A 57 2.09 -2.56 -6.64
N ASN A 58 2.62 -2.13 -7.79
CA ASN A 58 3.04 -0.74 -7.97
C ASN A 58 1.84 0.21 -8.00
N ALA A 59 0.79 -0.12 -8.75
CA ALA A 59 -0.43 0.68 -8.77
C ALA A 59 -1.08 0.76 -7.38
N TYR A 60 -1.15 -0.37 -6.66
CA TYR A 60 -1.69 -0.41 -5.30
C TYR A 60 -0.85 0.42 -4.32
N TYR A 61 0.48 0.35 -4.42
CA TYR A 61 1.39 1.19 -3.66
C TYR A 61 1.10 2.68 -3.85
N TRP A 62 0.94 3.15 -5.09
CA TRP A 62 0.64 4.55 -5.37
C TRP A 62 -0.76 5.00 -4.89
N VAL A 63 -1.72 4.07 -4.82
CA VAL A 63 -3.00 4.32 -4.16
C VAL A 63 -2.80 4.60 -2.66
N LEU A 64 -1.98 3.79 -1.97
CA LEU A 64 -1.66 4.03 -0.55
C LEU A 64 -0.92 5.34 -0.34
N VAL A 65 0.08 5.65 -1.17
CA VAL A 65 0.80 6.94 -1.15
C VAL A 65 -0.19 8.10 -1.25
N SER A 66 -1.14 8.03 -2.18
CA SER A 66 -2.12 9.10 -2.39
C SER A 66 -3.12 9.23 -1.24
N LYS A 67 -3.51 8.11 -0.61
CA LYS A 67 -4.37 8.13 0.59
C LYS A 67 -3.65 8.77 1.77
N LEU A 68 -2.42 8.35 2.03
CA LEU A 68 -1.62 8.88 3.13
C LEU A 68 -1.27 10.36 2.93
N GLY A 69 -0.88 10.76 1.72
CA GLY A 69 -0.59 12.15 1.40
C GLY A 69 -1.77 13.08 1.68
N LYS A 70 -3.00 12.66 1.39
CA LYS A 70 -4.20 13.44 1.73
C LYS A 70 -4.42 13.60 3.23
N VAL A 71 -4.11 12.57 4.03
CA VAL A 71 -4.29 12.61 5.49
C VAL A 71 -3.22 13.47 6.16
N LEU A 72 -1.99 13.41 5.66
CA LEU A 72 -0.85 14.15 6.20
C LEU A 72 -0.66 15.56 5.60
N ASP A 73 -1.48 15.94 4.62
CA ASP A 73 -1.30 17.14 3.80
C ASP A 73 0.11 17.22 3.15
N MET A 74 0.56 16.09 2.61
CA MET A 74 1.86 15.92 1.97
C MET A 74 1.73 15.57 0.50
N ALA A 75 2.67 16.06 -0.32
CA ALA A 75 2.73 15.69 -1.73
C ALA A 75 3.14 14.22 -1.91
N ASN A 76 2.64 13.56 -2.95
CA ASN A 76 2.97 12.15 -3.23
C ASN A 76 4.48 11.86 -3.32
N PRO A 77 5.33 12.71 -3.95
CA PRO A 77 6.78 12.49 -3.96
C PRO A 77 7.40 12.48 -2.57
N GLU A 78 6.94 13.38 -1.69
CA GLU A 78 7.43 13.46 -0.31
C GLU A 78 7.05 12.20 0.48
N VAL A 79 5.78 11.77 0.42
CA VAL A 79 5.33 10.53 1.05
C VAL A 79 6.11 9.32 0.54
N HIS A 80 6.33 9.25 -0.78
CA HIS A 80 7.14 8.20 -1.40
C HIS A 80 8.58 8.21 -0.88
N ASN A 81 9.22 9.38 -0.80
CA ASN A 81 10.58 9.51 -0.31
C ASN A 81 10.70 9.12 1.18
N ILE A 82 9.73 9.51 2.02
CA ILE A 82 9.68 9.06 3.43
C ILE A 82 9.58 7.52 3.50
N ALA A 83 8.75 6.91 2.66
CA ALA A 83 8.61 5.46 2.60
C ALA A 83 9.91 4.77 2.19
N LEU A 84 10.61 5.31 1.18
CA LEU A 84 11.91 4.78 0.75
C LEU A 84 12.99 4.95 1.82
N ILE A 85 12.99 6.08 2.55
CA ILE A 85 13.92 6.31 3.67
C ILE A 85 13.74 5.24 4.76
N ARG A 86 12.49 4.83 5.04
CA ARG A 86 12.17 3.87 6.11
C ARG A 86 12.27 2.40 5.67
N TYR A 87 11.81 2.09 4.46
CA TYR A 87 11.57 0.71 4.00
C TYR A 87 12.20 0.40 2.64
N GLY A 88 12.87 1.37 2.02
CA GLY A 88 13.50 1.21 0.71
C GLY A 88 14.84 0.48 0.75
N GLN A 89 15.44 0.35 -0.45
CA GLN A 89 16.67 -0.40 -0.67
C GLN A 89 17.80 0.56 -1.07
N PRO A 90 19.00 0.45 -0.48
CA PRO A 90 20.14 1.26 -0.88
C PRO A 90 20.62 0.89 -2.28
N TRP A 91 21.22 1.85 -2.98
CA TRP A 91 22.01 1.55 -4.17
C TRP A 91 23.35 0.95 -3.75
N ILE A 92 23.66 -0.25 -4.22
CA ILE A 92 24.88 -1.00 -3.86
C ILE A 92 25.78 -1.15 -5.07
N ILE A 93 27.07 -0.84 -4.90
CA ILE A 93 28.15 -1.11 -5.86
C ILE A 93 29.27 -1.81 -5.08
N ASP A 94 29.74 -2.96 -5.58
CA ASP A 94 30.78 -3.78 -4.94
C ASP A 94 30.52 -4.06 -3.44
N GLY A 95 29.26 -4.36 -3.11
CA GLY A 95 28.84 -4.67 -1.74
C GLY A 95 28.76 -3.45 -0.81
N LYS A 96 28.98 -2.23 -1.31
CA LYS A 96 28.93 -0.99 -0.53
C LYS A 96 27.83 -0.07 -1.02
N SER A 97 27.20 0.65 -0.09
CA SER A 97 26.22 1.67 -0.46
C SER A 97 26.89 2.87 -1.12
N VAL A 98 26.19 3.44 -2.10
CA VAL A 98 26.58 4.69 -2.74
C VAL A 98 26.13 5.87 -1.89
N PHE A 99 26.99 6.88 -1.78
CA PHE A 99 26.73 8.11 -1.06
C PHE A 99 27.04 9.32 -1.94
N THR A 100 26.36 10.42 -1.67
CA THR A 100 26.61 11.73 -2.29
C THR A 100 26.55 12.82 -1.22
N THR A 101 27.18 13.96 -1.46
CA THR A 101 27.13 15.12 -0.58
C THR A 101 26.29 16.23 -1.22
N ILE A 102 25.42 16.84 -0.44
CA ILE A 102 24.54 17.93 -0.87
C ILE A 102 24.71 19.09 0.13
N PRO A 103 24.66 20.36 -0.31
CA PRO A 103 24.68 21.50 0.61
C PRO A 103 23.69 21.31 1.76
N ASP A 104 24.12 21.51 3.00
CA ASP A 104 23.31 21.36 4.21
C ASP A 104 22.49 22.64 4.44
N THR A 105 21.54 22.86 3.52
CA THR A 105 20.64 24.02 3.49
C THR A 105 19.21 23.54 3.34
N GLU A 106 18.25 24.33 3.83
CA GLU A 106 16.83 24.02 3.74
C GLU A 106 16.35 23.89 2.28
N ASP A 107 16.83 24.75 1.39
CA ASP A 107 16.48 24.70 -0.04
C ASP A 107 16.93 23.39 -0.69
N ALA A 108 18.15 22.94 -0.39
CA ALA A 108 18.65 21.68 -0.92
C ALA A 108 17.93 20.48 -0.30
N GLU A 109 17.62 20.52 1.01
CA GLU A 109 16.81 19.49 1.66
C GLU A 109 15.42 19.40 1.03
N ASN A 110 14.78 20.53 0.74
CA ASN A 110 13.46 20.58 0.10
C ASN A 110 13.51 20.05 -1.35
N GLN A 111 14.56 20.34 -2.12
CA GLN A 111 14.74 19.74 -3.43
C GLN A 111 14.84 18.21 -3.35
N VAL A 112 15.57 17.69 -2.36
CA VAL A 112 15.66 16.24 -2.12
C VAL A 112 14.32 15.66 -1.68
N ARG A 113 13.61 16.34 -0.77
CA ARG A 113 12.30 15.93 -0.22
C ARG A 113 11.27 15.69 -1.34
N TYR A 114 11.26 16.54 -2.36
CA TYR A 114 10.32 16.48 -3.48
C TYR A 114 10.89 15.85 -4.76
N ALA A 115 12.12 15.34 -4.72
CA ALA A 115 12.75 14.73 -5.88
C ALA A 115 11.99 13.47 -6.34
N VAL A 116 11.81 13.35 -7.66
CA VAL A 116 11.17 12.20 -8.31
C VAL A 116 12.14 11.33 -9.11
N ASN A 117 13.28 11.89 -9.50
CA ASN A 117 14.27 11.23 -10.37
C ASN A 117 15.41 10.56 -9.58
N TYR A 118 15.54 10.87 -8.30
CA TYR A 118 16.53 10.32 -7.39
C TYR A 118 15.95 10.29 -5.98
N HIS A 119 16.45 9.37 -5.15
CA HIS A 119 15.95 9.18 -3.79
C HIS A 119 17.13 9.09 -2.83
N LEU A 120 17.11 9.92 -1.79
CA LEU A 120 18.24 10.08 -0.89
C LEU A 120 17.79 10.00 0.55
N GLN A 121 18.57 9.27 1.35
CA GLN A 121 18.41 9.20 2.80
C GLN A 121 19.48 10.05 3.48
N PRO A 122 19.11 11.08 4.27
CA PRO A 122 20.09 11.90 4.98
C PRO A 122 20.86 11.07 6.00
N THR A 123 22.12 11.41 6.22
CA THR A 123 22.93 10.90 7.34
C THR A 123 23.21 12.01 8.34
N SER A 124 23.76 11.64 9.50
CA SER A 124 24.26 12.60 10.50
C SER A 124 25.63 13.20 10.13
N GLN A 125 26.26 12.74 9.06
CA GLN A 125 27.57 13.23 8.66
C GLN A 125 27.45 14.54 7.89
N VAL A 126 27.98 15.61 8.49
CA VAL A 126 28.06 16.94 7.92
C VAL A 126 29.51 17.41 7.96
N ARG A 127 29.98 18.04 6.89
CA ARG A 127 31.38 18.50 6.73
C ARG A 127 31.44 19.81 5.97
N GLU A 128 32.37 20.67 6.33
CA GLU A 128 32.67 21.89 5.58
C GLU A 128 33.47 21.56 4.31
N GLY A 129 33.07 22.15 3.18
CA GLY A 129 33.78 22.07 1.91
C GLY A 129 34.87 23.15 1.77
N ASN A 130 35.71 23.02 0.75
CA ASN A 130 36.78 24.01 0.46
C ASN A 130 36.24 25.39 0.01
N ASP A 131 34.93 25.47 -0.24
CA ASP A 131 34.16 26.66 -0.60
C ASP A 131 33.48 27.33 0.62
N ASN A 132 33.79 26.88 1.85
CA ASN A 132 33.16 27.29 3.11
C ASN A 132 31.64 27.01 3.16
N VAL A 133 31.15 26.04 2.37
CA VAL A 133 29.76 25.57 2.43
C VAL A 133 29.71 24.29 3.26
N MET A 134 28.71 24.17 4.14
CA MET A 134 28.45 22.92 4.85
C MET A 134 27.75 21.93 3.91
N TYR A 135 28.22 20.69 3.87
CA TYR A 135 27.62 19.61 3.09
C TYR A 135 27.21 18.46 4.00
N ARG A 136 26.00 17.93 3.78
CA ARG A 136 25.51 16.71 4.41
C ARG A 136 25.68 15.53 3.46
N THR A 137 26.17 14.41 3.99
CA THR A 137 26.24 13.16 3.25
C THR A 137 24.85 12.50 3.24
N TYR A 138 24.41 12.07 2.06
CA TYR A 138 23.21 11.30 1.83
C TYR A 138 23.55 9.92 1.25
N ARG A 139 22.80 8.90 1.65
CA ARG A 139 22.83 7.57 1.04
C ARG A 139 21.88 7.54 -0.16
N LEU A 140 22.34 7.02 -1.30
CA LEU A 140 21.51 6.82 -2.48
C LEU A 140 20.61 5.59 -2.31
N LEU A 141 19.32 5.75 -2.60
CA LEU A 141 18.33 4.68 -2.58
C LEU A 141 17.91 4.33 -4.02
N ARG A 142 17.56 3.06 -4.24
CA ARG A 142 16.93 2.60 -5.47
C ARG A 142 15.48 3.08 -5.53
N GLY A 143 15.05 3.51 -6.72
CA GLY A 143 13.62 3.77 -6.97
C GLY A 143 12.82 2.45 -6.97
N SER A 144 11.57 2.52 -6.52
CA SER A 144 10.71 1.33 -6.39
C SER A 144 10.44 0.60 -7.72
N HIS A 145 10.57 1.29 -8.85
CA HIS A 145 10.45 0.69 -10.19
C HIS A 145 11.54 -0.36 -10.49
N LEU A 146 12.63 -0.39 -9.73
CA LEU A 146 13.69 -1.39 -9.85
C LEU A 146 13.49 -2.58 -8.91
N TYR A 147 12.45 -2.59 -8.09
CA TYR A 147 12.30 -3.58 -7.02
C TYR A 147 11.84 -4.93 -7.55
N ASN A 148 12.38 -5.99 -6.96
CA ASN A 148 11.82 -7.32 -7.11
C ASN A 148 10.54 -7.47 -6.25
N THR A 149 9.87 -8.63 -6.35
CA THR A 149 8.62 -8.90 -5.64
C THR A 149 8.73 -8.76 -4.11
N GLU A 150 9.83 -9.23 -3.51
CA GLU A 150 10.05 -9.21 -2.07
C GLU A 150 10.32 -7.78 -1.57
N GLU A 151 11.17 -7.04 -2.28
CA GLU A 151 11.48 -5.64 -1.99
C GLU A 151 10.22 -4.78 -2.08
N MET A 152 9.37 -5.04 -3.09
CA MET A 152 8.10 -4.34 -3.26
C MET A 152 7.10 -4.70 -2.15
N ALA A 153 7.02 -5.97 -1.77
CA ALA A 153 6.19 -6.43 -0.66
C ALA A 153 6.55 -5.73 0.65
N ARG A 154 7.85 -5.64 0.96
CA ARG A 154 8.36 -4.92 2.13
C ARG A 154 7.99 -3.45 2.11
N LEU A 155 8.13 -2.79 0.95
CA LEU A 155 7.78 -1.38 0.79
C LEU A 155 6.27 -1.15 1.00
N ILE A 156 5.41 -2.02 0.45
CA ILE A 156 3.95 -1.96 0.65
C ILE A 156 3.59 -2.20 2.11
N GLY A 157 4.19 -3.20 2.76
CA GLY A 157 3.98 -3.47 4.19
C GLY A 157 4.31 -2.25 5.05
N GLY A 158 5.45 -1.59 4.77
CA GLY A 158 5.83 -0.35 5.43
C GLY A 158 4.83 0.78 5.22
N MET A 159 4.31 0.94 3.99
CA MET A 159 3.25 1.93 3.73
C MET A 159 1.97 1.64 4.47
N ILE A 160 1.58 0.37 4.59
CA ILE A 160 0.40 -0.02 5.37
C ILE A 160 0.60 0.34 6.84
N THR A 161 1.77 0.08 7.41
CA THR A 161 2.12 0.54 8.77
C THR A 161 1.98 2.05 8.90
N MET A 162 2.55 2.83 7.96
CA MET A 162 2.43 4.29 7.98
C MET A 162 0.98 4.77 7.88
N CYS A 163 0.14 4.12 7.05
CA CYS A 163 -1.29 4.41 6.97
C CYS A 163 -2.01 4.15 8.30
N LYS A 164 -1.71 3.03 8.96
CA LYS A 164 -2.28 2.70 10.28
C LYS A 164 -1.83 3.68 11.36
N GLU A 165 -0.55 4.05 11.38
CA GLU A 165 -0.01 5.07 12.29
C GLU A 165 -0.68 6.43 12.10
N ALA A 166 -1.04 6.79 10.86
CA ALA A 166 -1.80 7.99 10.53
C ALA A 166 -3.31 7.88 10.82
N GLY A 167 -3.78 6.76 11.36
CA GLY A 167 -5.18 6.55 11.74
C GLY A 167 -6.12 6.21 10.58
N ILE A 168 -5.60 5.79 9.42
CA ILE A 168 -6.44 5.36 8.30
C ILE A 168 -7.09 4.01 8.64
N PRO A 169 -8.44 3.90 8.60
CA PRO A 169 -9.12 2.65 8.90
C PRO A 169 -8.71 1.52 7.94
N ASP A 170 -8.59 0.29 8.43
CA ASP A 170 -8.18 -0.88 7.62
C ASP A 170 -9.01 -1.08 6.34
N ARG A 171 -10.33 -0.82 6.42
CA ARG A 171 -11.26 -0.88 5.27
C ARG A 171 -10.93 0.12 4.16
N GLU A 172 -10.24 1.21 4.52
CA GLU A 172 -9.78 2.25 3.60
C GLU A 172 -8.34 2.00 3.13
N ILE A 173 -7.55 1.19 3.84
CA ILE A 173 -6.23 0.75 3.39
C ILE A 173 -6.39 -0.25 2.25
N ALA A 174 -7.10 -1.35 2.51
CA ALA A 174 -7.32 -2.45 1.56
C ALA A 174 -8.74 -2.99 1.66
N THR A 175 -9.35 -3.27 0.51
CA THR A 175 -10.56 -4.09 0.42
C THR A 175 -10.26 -5.54 0.85
N PRO A 176 -11.25 -6.33 1.30
CA PRO A 176 -11.03 -7.72 1.71
C PRO A 176 -10.30 -8.57 0.65
N GLU A 177 -10.59 -8.33 -0.62
CA GLU A 177 -9.92 -9.01 -1.73
C GLU A 177 -8.46 -8.53 -1.92
N GLU A 178 -8.18 -7.24 -1.75
CA GLU A 178 -6.79 -6.73 -1.77
C GLU A 178 -5.99 -7.31 -0.60
N LYS A 179 -6.59 -7.43 0.60
CA LYS A 179 -5.96 -8.08 1.75
C LYS A 179 -5.57 -9.53 1.42
N ARG A 180 -6.48 -10.29 0.82
CA ARG A 180 -6.23 -11.67 0.39
C ARG A 180 -5.10 -11.75 -0.64
N LEU A 181 -5.13 -10.91 -1.67
CA LEU A 181 -4.10 -10.89 -2.72
C LEU A 181 -2.72 -10.46 -2.20
N LEU A 182 -2.67 -9.49 -1.28
CA LEU A 182 -1.44 -9.05 -0.62
C LEU A 182 -0.83 -10.18 0.22
N LYS A 183 -1.66 -10.91 0.96
CA LYS A 183 -1.22 -12.06 1.74
C LYS A 183 -0.74 -13.22 0.84
N GLU A 184 -1.54 -13.61 -0.15
CA GLU A 184 -1.25 -14.77 -1.02
C GLU A 184 -0.01 -14.56 -1.89
N ARG A 185 0.23 -13.35 -2.40
CA ARG A 185 1.29 -13.10 -3.40
C ARG A 185 2.53 -12.44 -2.82
N TYR A 186 2.35 -11.63 -1.77
CA TYR A 186 3.40 -10.78 -1.24
C TYR A 186 3.69 -11.06 0.24
N GLY A 187 2.91 -11.95 0.90
CA GLY A 187 3.09 -12.26 2.31
C GLY A 187 2.81 -11.08 3.24
N VAL A 188 2.04 -10.08 2.78
CA VAL A 188 1.75 -8.85 3.54
C VAL A 188 0.39 -8.98 4.21
N ASP A 189 0.37 -8.94 5.53
CA ASP A 189 -0.86 -8.86 6.33
C ASP A 189 -1.32 -7.41 6.48
N VAL A 190 -2.63 -7.18 6.27
CA VAL A 190 -3.27 -5.86 6.33
C VAL A 190 -4.38 -5.85 7.36
#